data_AF-A0A2E3D2R2-F1
#
_entry.id   AF-A0A2E3D2R2-F1
#
_cell.length_a   1.000
_cell.length_b   1.000
_cell.length_c   1.000
_cell.angle_alpha   90.00
_cell.angle_beta   90.00
_cell.angle_gamma   90.00
#
_symmetry.space_group_name_H-M   'P 1'
#
loop_
_entity.id
_entity.type
_entity.pdbx_description
1 polymer ?
#
loop_
_entity_poly.entity_id
_entity_poly.type
_entity_poly.pdbx_seq_one_letter_code
_entity_poly.pdbx_strand_id
1 'polypeptide(L)'
;MSTVPGQENIRIGARLLVELLRINSEEPATDRIRLTPQRSRHGLAVFSDMMQSIQQGLLKTGSHCRVSDALVAECAALEVPLPISAPDWGGILLMDQLYDELSEQLAGDKDARNWFEKLRLLVVRYSLADYSFFFAPQNLLRRFLNQAYLILLSSTEKSRQLYWSKLNEFANRMLSEFTGNVGSVNSICIEAQTWIAGQTEQVEKIEERLRLLEVTRQRERVAEPRVVQELNRMAAGRSLPEEVVAFLHGEWRRSMLMLSMREGVEGADWKRQLRTGESLVEMCEGCLDEGRRDNYKGFYQILIKNLRATLVSVQDDESTLERTLEPVELILTAMISGASPVLIETPTLAMPVSHVAEAQIDRVSPKALETISLLQEDDWLRFKTQDGQFELCKIVLKANADDPWVLVGQSGKTVAKKTARQLAQALEGDVLQLVHRTLYWDRQLEAGLTKLREVWLTMREQLGRAAGTEDEDLQKSSQSPAQSEPDVPLESEVSMASVSGSRIDEVLENSSLSLVDPDSTGEVEAEFLEPRTISDEELAAALSAVDSLQVGGWVSQETSEGEQRCKLAVKIRASEKLVFVNRLGIKVLDITRQDLARLLVHGAVTILDTGAAFDSTLERVVRTLQRDNK
;
A
#
# COMPACT_ATOMS: atom_id res chain seq x y z
N MET A 1 15.01 -11.26 -0.42
CA MET A 1 16.49 -11.38 -0.33
C MET A 1 16.91 -10.87 1.04
N SER A 2 17.94 -11.46 1.64
CA SER A 2 18.24 -11.28 3.07
C SER A 2 18.80 -9.89 3.38
N THR A 3 18.24 -9.23 4.39
CA THR A 3 18.82 -8.02 5.00
C THR A 3 20.03 -8.41 5.85
N VAL A 4 21.09 -7.60 5.82
CA VAL A 4 22.28 -7.80 6.66
C VAL A 4 21.98 -7.25 8.07
N PRO A 5 22.13 -8.05 9.14
CA PRO A 5 21.93 -7.57 10.50
C PRO A 5 23.12 -6.69 10.91
N GLY A 6 22.89 -5.38 11.07
CA GLY A 6 23.92 -4.45 11.53
C GLY A 6 23.74 -2.99 11.09
N GLN A 7 22.96 -2.72 10.03
CA GLN A 7 22.56 -1.35 9.72
C GLN A 7 21.41 -0.91 10.62
N GLU A 8 21.73 -0.19 11.70
CA GLU A 8 20.75 0.68 12.35
C GLU A 8 20.26 1.70 11.32
N ASN A 9 18.93 1.78 11.12
CA ASN A 9 18.35 2.70 10.14
C ASN A 9 18.26 4.13 10.73
N ILE A 10 19.44 4.73 10.95
CA ILE A 10 19.61 6.05 11.56
C ILE A 10 18.92 7.09 10.66
N ARG A 11 17.76 7.60 11.11
CA ARG A 11 16.97 8.62 10.43
C ARG A 11 17.86 9.81 10.07
N ILE A 12 17.97 10.12 8.78
CA ILE A 12 18.77 11.23 8.27
C ILE A 12 18.07 12.54 8.63
N GLY A 13 18.48 13.16 9.74
CA GLY A 13 17.99 14.47 10.15
C GLY A 13 18.47 15.59 9.23
N ALA A 14 17.72 16.69 9.17
CA ALA A 14 17.96 17.81 8.25
C ALA A 14 19.41 18.34 8.24
N ARG A 15 20.09 18.40 9.40
CA ARG A 15 21.51 18.80 9.49
C ARG A 15 22.45 17.85 8.74
N LEU A 16 22.21 16.53 8.80
CA LEU A 16 23.02 15.56 8.06
C LEU A 16 22.72 15.67 6.56
N LEU A 17 21.43 15.81 6.17
CA LEU A 17 21.05 15.99 4.77
C LEU A 17 21.78 17.16 4.10
N VAL A 18 21.88 18.32 4.77
CA VAL A 18 22.60 19.50 4.24
C VAL A 18 24.05 19.16 3.88
N GLU A 19 24.74 18.36 4.71
CA GLU A 19 26.12 17.92 4.45
C GLU A 19 26.19 16.83 3.38
N LEU A 20 25.23 15.91 3.31
CA LEU A 20 25.15 14.91 2.23
C LEU A 20 24.93 15.56 0.86
N LEU A 21 24.04 16.56 0.79
CA LEU A 21 23.81 17.33 -0.43
C LEU A 21 25.02 18.20 -0.79
N ARG A 22 25.74 18.77 0.18
CA ARG A 22 27.02 19.46 -0.08
C ARG A 22 28.08 18.51 -0.65
N ILE A 23 28.15 17.25 -0.20
CA ILE A 23 29.03 16.24 -0.81
C ILE A 23 28.60 15.89 -2.24
N ASN A 24 27.31 15.95 -2.56
CA ASN A 24 26.79 15.74 -3.91
C ASN A 24 26.95 16.95 -4.86
N SER A 25 27.56 18.06 -4.42
CA SER A 25 27.69 19.27 -5.24
C SER A 25 28.97 19.24 -6.09
N GLU A 26 28.93 18.53 -7.21
CA GLU A 26 29.98 18.58 -8.23
C GLU A 26 30.12 20.00 -8.83
N GLU A 27 31.31 20.36 -9.32
CA GLU A 27 31.55 21.71 -9.87
C GLU A 27 30.66 21.98 -11.10
N PRO A 28 29.99 23.17 -11.18
CA PRO A 28 29.16 23.50 -12.33
C PRO A 28 29.97 23.57 -13.64
N ALA A 29 29.37 23.12 -14.74
CA ALA A 29 29.99 23.13 -16.07
C ALA A 29 30.15 24.55 -16.71
N THR A 30 30.12 25.62 -15.90
CA THR A 30 30.17 27.02 -16.35
C THR A 30 30.74 27.93 -15.27
N ASP A 31 31.49 28.97 -15.66
CA ASP A 31 31.98 30.02 -14.75
C ASP A 31 30.84 30.91 -14.23
N ARG A 32 29.66 30.83 -14.85
CA ARG A 32 28.46 31.63 -14.55
C ARG A 32 27.63 31.15 -13.35
N ILE A 33 28.00 30.05 -12.71
CA ILE A 33 27.36 29.57 -11.48
C ILE A 33 28.43 29.47 -10.38
N ARG A 34 28.23 30.20 -9.28
CA ARG A 34 29.15 30.22 -8.14
C ARG A 34 28.54 29.50 -6.95
N LEU A 35 29.15 28.41 -6.52
CA LEU A 35 28.72 27.70 -5.32
C LEU A 35 29.07 28.48 -4.05
N THR A 36 28.11 28.60 -3.13
CA THR A 36 28.29 29.18 -1.79
C THR A 36 28.08 28.11 -0.70
N PRO A 37 28.79 28.15 0.44
CA PRO A 37 28.70 27.08 1.45
C PRO A 37 27.32 27.01 2.13
N GLN A 38 26.61 28.13 2.17
CA GLN A 38 25.27 28.30 2.74
C GLN A 38 24.42 29.17 1.80
N ARG A 39 23.10 29.22 2.05
CA ARG A 39 22.17 30.13 1.36
C ARG A 39 22.44 31.58 1.77
N SER A 40 22.08 32.52 0.90
CA SER A 40 21.92 33.92 1.26
C SER A 40 20.56 34.42 0.75
N ARG A 41 19.88 35.27 1.50
CA ARG A 41 18.53 35.76 1.19
C ARG A 41 18.43 36.42 -0.20
N HIS A 42 19.45 37.18 -0.60
CA HIS A 42 19.51 37.78 -1.93
C HIS A 42 19.79 36.75 -3.04
N GLY A 43 20.76 35.83 -2.82
CA GLY A 43 21.07 34.78 -3.81
C GLY A 43 19.89 33.84 -4.04
N LEU A 44 19.18 33.45 -2.97
CA LEU A 44 17.98 32.61 -3.05
C LEU A 44 16.83 33.29 -3.80
N ALA A 45 16.64 34.61 -3.64
CA ALA A 45 15.65 35.36 -4.40
C ALA A 45 15.97 35.33 -5.91
N VAL A 46 17.19 35.73 -6.31
CA VAL A 46 17.61 35.75 -7.73
C VAL A 46 17.58 34.34 -8.34
N PHE A 47 17.97 33.32 -7.58
CA PHE A 47 17.88 31.91 -7.99
C PHE A 47 16.41 31.45 -8.17
N SER A 48 15.50 31.84 -7.27
CA SER A 48 14.07 31.53 -7.39
C SER A 48 13.44 32.19 -8.63
N ASP A 49 13.76 33.46 -8.88
CA ASP A 49 13.29 34.21 -10.05
C ASP A 49 13.81 33.59 -11.36
N MET A 50 15.09 33.21 -11.40
CA MET A 50 15.68 32.47 -12.52
C MET A 50 14.94 31.14 -12.76
N MET A 51 14.77 30.32 -11.72
CA MET A 51 14.06 29.04 -11.80
C MET A 51 12.58 29.20 -12.22
N GLN A 52 11.95 30.32 -11.89
CA GLN A 52 10.60 30.67 -12.36
C GLN A 52 10.59 31.09 -13.84
N SER A 53 11.60 31.83 -14.30
CA SER A 53 11.77 32.15 -15.73
C SER A 53 11.94 30.87 -16.56
N ILE A 54 12.83 29.97 -16.14
CA ILE A 54 13.05 28.67 -16.79
C ILE A 54 11.75 27.85 -16.84
N GLN A 55 10.98 27.80 -15.73
CA GLN A 55 9.70 27.09 -15.71
C GLN A 55 8.69 27.68 -16.73
N GLN A 56 8.63 29.01 -16.87
CA GLN A 56 7.80 29.64 -17.90
C GLN A 56 8.32 29.39 -19.32
N GLY A 57 9.64 29.30 -19.53
CA GLY A 57 10.25 28.95 -20.81
C GLY A 57 9.88 27.53 -21.24
N LEU A 58 10.17 26.53 -20.40
CA LEU A 58 9.89 25.12 -20.66
C LEU A 58 8.39 24.84 -20.85
N LEU A 59 7.51 25.49 -20.07
CA LEU A 59 6.06 25.37 -20.23
C LEU A 59 5.54 25.97 -21.56
N LYS A 60 6.22 26.98 -22.14
CA LYS A 60 5.86 27.56 -23.45
C LYS A 60 6.40 26.71 -24.61
N THR A 61 7.58 26.11 -24.47
CA THR A 61 8.21 25.30 -25.53
C THR A 61 7.78 23.83 -25.51
N GLY A 62 7.18 23.35 -24.42
CA GLY A 62 6.87 21.92 -24.24
C GLY A 62 8.12 21.04 -24.17
N SER A 63 9.27 21.62 -23.84
CA SER A 63 10.56 20.92 -23.80
C SER A 63 10.87 20.40 -22.39
N HIS A 64 11.61 19.29 -22.32
CA HIS A 64 12.07 18.68 -21.08
C HIS A 64 13.59 18.47 -21.15
N CYS A 65 14.28 18.83 -20.08
CA CYS A 65 15.72 18.72 -19.91
C CYS A 65 16.05 18.67 -18.42
N ARG A 66 17.30 18.33 -18.09
CA ARG A 66 17.82 18.45 -16.72
C ARG A 66 17.75 19.89 -16.24
N VAL A 67 17.47 20.07 -14.95
CA VAL A 67 17.40 21.39 -14.31
C VAL A 67 18.79 22.02 -14.22
N SER A 68 19.82 21.20 -13.97
CA SER A 68 21.23 21.57 -14.08
C SER A 68 21.60 22.11 -15.47
N ASP A 69 21.29 21.37 -16.54
CA ASP A 69 21.54 21.81 -17.93
C ASP A 69 20.80 23.12 -18.27
N ALA A 70 19.54 23.25 -17.85
CA ALA A 70 18.73 24.45 -18.06
C ALA A 70 19.31 25.69 -17.36
N LEU A 71 19.76 25.54 -16.11
CA LEU A 71 20.45 26.59 -15.37
C LEU A 71 21.76 27.00 -16.04
N VAL A 72 22.58 26.03 -16.50
CA VAL A 72 23.83 26.31 -17.21
C VAL A 72 23.58 27.11 -18.50
N ALA A 73 22.56 26.73 -19.27
CA ALA A 73 22.21 27.39 -20.53
C ALA A 73 21.72 28.83 -20.33
N GLU A 74 20.87 29.09 -19.34
CA GLU A 74 20.32 30.42 -19.07
C GLU A 74 21.32 31.32 -18.33
N CYS A 75 22.16 30.75 -17.45
CA CYS A 75 23.25 31.51 -16.82
C CYS A 75 24.35 31.93 -17.81
N ALA A 76 24.47 31.29 -18.98
CA ALA A 76 25.43 31.67 -20.02
C ALA A 76 25.23 33.11 -20.55
N ALA A 77 24.03 33.70 -20.38
CA ALA A 77 23.72 35.08 -20.75
C ALA A 77 24.03 36.12 -19.63
N LEU A 78 24.44 35.69 -18.43
CA LEU A 78 24.66 36.59 -17.29
C LEU A 78 26.05 37.22 -17.29
N GLU A 79 26.12 38.54 -17.09
CA GLU A 79 27.39 39.25 -16.91
C GLU A 79 28.08 38.90 -15.59
N VAL A 80 27.29 38.58 -14.55
CA VAL A 80 27.73 38.25 -13.18
C VAL A 80 27.30 36.82 -12.83
N PRO A 81 28.17 35.99 -12.21
CA PRO A 81 27.82 34.61 -11.89
C PRO A 81 26.74 34.51 -10.80
N LEU A 82 25.77 33.62 -11.01
CA LEU A 82 24.65 33.36 -10.12
C LEU A 82 25.12 32.61 -8.84
N PRO A 83 24.95 33.17 -7.63
CA PRO A 83 25.27 32.45 -6.40
C PRO A 83 24.18 31.41 -6.06
N ILE A 84 24.55 30.13 -6.05
CA ILE A 84 23.70 29.00 -5.63
C ILE A 84 24.37 28.32 -4.43
N SER A 85 23.61 27.90 -3.42
CA SER A 85 24.24 27.18 -2.31
C SER A 85 24.66 25.77 -2.74
N ALA A 86 25.80 25.28 -2.27
CA ALA A 86 26.29 23.94 -2.57
C ALA A 86 25.27 22.83 -2.19
N PRO A 87 24.60 22.87 -1.01
CA PRO A 87 23.48 21.96 -0.72
C PRO A 87 22.32 22.05 -1.73
N ASP A 88 21.98 23.24 -2.24
CA ASP A 88 20.94 23.38 -3.26
C ASP A 88 21.38 22.78 -4.60
N TRP A 89 22.61 23.05 -5.04
CA TRP A 89 23.16 22.51 -6.28
C TRP A 89 23.27 20.98 -6.24
N GLY A 90 23.78 20.41 -5.14
CA GLY A 90 23.80 18.95 -4.96
C GLY A 90 22.41 18.33 -4.85
N GLY A 91 21.42 19.08 -4.35
CA GLY A 91 19.99 18.71 -4.40
C GLY A 91 19.44 18.65 -5.83
N ILE A 92 19.79 19.61 -6.68
CA ILE A 92 19.44 19.61 -8.11
C ILE A 92 20.04 18.40 -8.82
N LEU A 93 21.35 18.15 -8.64
CA LEU A 93 22.05 17.04 -9.27
C LEU A 93 21.46 15.67 -8.85
N LEU A 94 21.16 15.49 -7.56
CA LEU A 94 20.50 14.28 -7.06
C LEU A 94 19.12 14.10 -7.71
N MET A 95 18.30 15.15 -7.76
CA MET A 95 16.98 15.08 -8.37
C MET A 95 17.02 14.85 -9.88
N ASP A 96 17.98 15.43 -10.61
CA ASP A 96 18.16 15.18 -12.04
C ASP A 96 18.53 13.71 -12.31
N GLN A 97 19.44 13.12 -11.52
CA GLN A 97 19.75 11.68 -11.59
C GLN A 97 18.48 10.83 -11.35
N LEU A 98 17.71 11.16 -10.30
CA LEU A 98 16.48 10.45 -9.95
C LEU A 98 15.40 10.51 -11.05
N TYR A 99 15.35 11.61 -11.82
CA TYR A 99 14.46 11.74 -12.96
C TYR A 99 14.96 10.98 -14.19
N ASP A 100 16.26 10.92 -14.44
CA ASP A 100 16.82 10.15 -15.56
C ASP A 100 16.58 8.65 -15.38
N GLU A 101 16.86 8.12 -14.18
CA GLU A 101 16.56 6.72 -13.79
C GLU A 101 15.06 6.39 -13.90
N LEU A 102 14.18 7.37 -13.68
CA LEU A 102 12.73 7.22 -13.86
C LEU A 102 12.36 7.20 -15.35
N SER A 103 13.02 8.04 -16.16
CA SER A 103 12.83 8.11 -17.61
C SER A 103 13.25 6.80 -18.31
N GLU A 104 14.26 6.10 -17.77
CA GLU A 104 14.68 4.77 -18.19
C GLU A 104 13.69 3.69 -17.73
N GLN A 105 13.29 3.68 -16.45
CA GLN A 105 12.30 2.71 -15.93
C GLN A 105 10.92 2.85 -16.59
N LEU A 106 10.56 4.03 -17.08
CA LEU A 106 9.34 4.31 -17.85
C LEU A 106 9.54 4.34 -19.38
N ALA A 107 10.67 3.84 -19.92
CA ALA A 107 10.95 3.90 -21.36
C ALA A 107 9.89 3.20 -22.25
N GLY A 108 9.14 2.24 -21.71
CA GLY A 108 8.02 1.58 -22.39
C GLY A 108 6.70 2.39 -22.42
N ASP A 109 6.57 3.44 -21.61
CA ASP A 109 5.32 4.23 -21.47
C ASP A 109 5.60 5.73 -21.60
N LYS A 110 5.60 6.19 -22.87
CA LYS A 110 5.96 7.56 -23.23
C LYS A 110 5.09 8.61 -22.55
N ASP A 111 3.81 8.33 -22.37
CA ASP A 111 2.88 9.26 -21.74
C ASP A 111 3.20 9.42 -20.26
N ALA A 112 3.37 8.31 -19.52
CA ALA A 112 3.77 8.36 -18.12
C ALA A 112 5.13 9.05 -17.92
N ARG A 113 6.11 8.75 -18.78
CA ARG A 113 7.42 9.43 -18.78
C ARG A 113 7.26 10.94 -18.97
N ASN A 114 6.56 11.37 -20.02
CA ASN A 114 6.38 12.80 -20.32
C ASN A 114 5.62 13.54 -19.20
N TRP A 115 4.67 12.89 -18.52
CA TRP A 115 3.97 13.47 -17.37
C TRP A 115 4.90 13.76 -16.20
N PHE A 116 5.82 12.84 -15.88
CA PHE A 116 6.85 13.08 -14.86
C PHE A 116 7.86 14.16 -15.28
N GLU A 117 8.37 14.11 -16.51
CA GLU A 117 9.31 15.10 -17.06
C GLU A 117 8.73 16.53 -17.04
N LYS A 118 7.42 16.68 -17.29
CA LYS A 118 6.71 17.97 -17.17
C LYS A 118 6.73 18.54 -15.74
N LEU A 119 6.78 17.68 -14.72
CA LEU A 119 6.84 18.09 -13.32
C LEU A 119 8.27 18.30 -12.79
N ARG A 120 9.30 17.84 -13.50
CA ARG A 120 10.72 17.82 -13.08
C ARG A 120 11.17 19.09 -12.37
N LEU A 121 11.07 20.25 -13.04
CA LEU A 121 11.49 21.52 -12.48
C LEU A 121 10.63 22.00 -11.29
N LEU A 122 9.32 21.71 -11.29
CA LEU A 122 8.46 22.04 -10.15
C LEU A 122 8.83 21.20 -8.92
N VAL A 123 9.08 19.90 -9.09
CA VAL A 123 9.48 19.01 -8.00
C VAL A 123 10.86 19.39 -7.47
N VAL A 124 11.82 19.77 -8.34
CA VAL A 124 13.11 20.31 -7.90
C VAL A 124 12.91 21.60 -7.10
N ARG A 125 12.23 22.62 -7.64
CA ARG A 125 11.98 23.89 -6.92
C ARG A 125 11.28 23.65 -5.57
N TYR A 126 10.27 22.77 -5.52
CA TYR A 126 9.60 22.36 -4.28
C TYR A 126 10.57 21.69 -3.31
N SER A 127 11.37 20.70 -3.76
CA SER A 127 12.30 19.97 -2.88
C SER A 127 13.40 20.85 -2.30
N LEU A 128 13.77 21.93 -3.00
CA LEU A 128 14.69 22.93 -2.46
C LEU A 128 13.99 23.85 -1.45
N ALA A 129 12.74 24.25 -1.71
CA ALA A 129 11.97 25.07 -0.76
C ALA A 129 11.59 24.30 0.52
N ASP A 130 11.33 22.99 0.43
CA ASP A 130 11.12 22.10 1.58
C ASP A 130 11.97 20.81 1.47
N TYR A 131 13.11 20.84 2.17
CA TYR A 131 14.05 19.71 2.27
C TYR A 131 13.43 18.44 2.90
N SER A 132 12.26 18.49 3.54
CA SER A 132 11.58 17.29 4.04
C SER A 132 11.25 16.30 2.93
N PHE A 133 11.12 16.76 1.68
CA PHE A 133 10.97 15.90 0.49
C PHE A 133 12.04 14.78 0.43
N PHE A 134 13.31 15.09 0.75
CA PHE A 134 14.40 14.13 0.63
C PHE A 134 14.36 13.04 1.73
N PHE A 135 14.04 13.40 2.98
CA PHE A 135 14.22 12.51 4.14
C PHE A 135 12.93 12.05 4.84
N ALA A 136 11.79 12.69 4.58
CA ALA A 136 10.50 12.33 5.17
C ALA A 136 9.60 11.67 4.11
N PRO A 137 9.33 10.35 4.21
CA PRO A 137 8.35 9.67 3.35
C PRO A 137 6.95 10.29 3.41
N GLN A 138 6.63 11.01 4.49
CA GLN A 138 5.36 11.68 4.71
C GLN A 138 5.17 12.99 3.92
N ASN A 139 6.20 13.52 3.26
CA ASN A 139 6.10 14.76 2.49
C ASN A 139 4.98 14.65 1.42
N LEU A 140 4.07 15.64 1.39
CA LEU A 140 2.82 15.54 0.66
C LEU A 140 3.01 15.44 -0.87
N LEU A 141 4.00 16.13 -1.43
CA LEU A 141 4.34 16.01 -2.85
C LEU A 141 4.99 14.65 -3.16
N ARG A 142 5.92 14.19 -2.32
CA ARG A 142 6.55 12.86 -2.47
C ARG A 142 5.52 11.73 -2.45
N ARG A 143 4.52 11.81 -1.55
CA ARG A 143 3.41 10.84 -1.49
C ARG A 143 2.49 10.92 -2.70
N PHE A 144 2.16 12.12 -3.18
CA PHE A 144 1.42 12.30 -4.44
C PHE A 144 2.17 11.71 -5.64
N LEU A 145 3.48 11.96 -5.77
CA LEU A 145 4.31 11.42 -6.86
C LEU A 145 4.44 9.88 -6.79
N ASN A 146 4.50 9.29 -5.60
CA ASN A 146 4.48 7.84 -5.42
C ASN A 146 3.11 7.21 -5.77
N GLN A 147 2.00 7.84 -5.36
CA GLN A 147 0.66 7.42 -5.77
C GLN A 147 0.47 7.54 -7.28
N ALA A 148 0.91 8.65 -7.88
CA ALA A 148 0.91 8.84 -9.32
C ALA A 148 1.76 7.77 -10.03
N TYR A 149 2.98 7.48 -9.54
CA TYR A 149 3.82 6.42 -10.10
C TYR A 149 3.10 5.06 -10.11
N LEU A 150 2.50 4.65 -8.97
CA LEU A 150 1.75 3.41 -8.88
C LEU A 150 0.55 3.38 -9.85
N ILE A 151 -0.23 4.47 -9.92
CA ILE A 151 -1.34 4.61 -10.87
C ILE A 151 -0.85 4.45 -12.32
N LEU A 152 0.26 5.09 -12.67
CA LEU A 152 0.80 5.09 -14.03
C LEU A 152 1.51 3.80 -14.43
N LEU A 153 1.79 2.86 -13.52
CA LEU A 153 2.29 1.53 -13.89
C LEU A 153 1.32 0.68 -14.72
N SER A 154 0.02 1.03 -14.76
CA SER A 154 -0.98 0.42 -15.65
C SER A 154 -1.14 1.23 -16.93
N SER A 155 -0.83 0.64 -18.08
CA SER A 155 -0.90 1.25 -19.41
C SER A 155 -2.26 1.06 -20.11
N THR A 156 -3.18 0.29 -19.54
CA THR A 156 -4.49 0.00 -20.13
C THR A 156 -5.43 1.21 -20.09
N GLU A 157 -5.76 1.75 -21.27
CA GLU A 157 -6.56 2.99 -21.44
C GLU A 157 -7.84 3.00 -20.58
N LYS A 158 -8.63 1.92 -20.61
CA LYS A 158 -9.91 1.79 -19.88
C LYS A 158 -9.78 1.82 -18.34
N SER A 159 -8.61 1.45 -17.81
CA SER A 159 -8.32 1.48 -16.37
C SER A 159 -7.66 2.82 -16.00
N ARG A 160 -6.79 3.36 -16.86
CA ARG A 160 -6.04 4.60 -16.63
C ARG A 160 -6.88 5.88 -16.81
N GLN A 161 -7.85 5.92 -17.74
CA GLN A 161 -8.48 7.17 -18.24
C GLN A 161 -9.01 8.12 -17.14
N LEU A 162 -9.71 7.59 -16.12
CA LEU A 162 -10.28 8.41 -15.04
C LEU A 162 -9.18 9.06 -14.18
N TYR A 163 -8.22 8.26 -13.74
CA TYR A 163 -7.08 8.73 -12.96
C TYR A 163 -6.16 9.66 -13.77
N TRP A 164 -5.95 9.37 -15.06
CA TRP A 164 -5.13 10.20 -15.96
C TRP A 164 -5.67 11.63 -16.09
N SER A 165 -6.98 11.78 -16.26
CA SER A 165 -7.62 13.09 -16.35
C SER A 165 -7.38 13.91 -15.08
N LYS A 166 -7.59 13.30 -13.90
CA LYS A 166 -7.39 13.96 -12.61
C LYS A 166 -5.93 14.22 -12.25
N LEU A 167 -5.00 13.30 -12.56
CA LEU A 167 -3.57 13.53 -12.40
C LEU A 167 -3.09 14.71 -13.26
N ASN A 168 -3.61 14.87 -14.48
CA ASN A 168 -3.32 16.04 -15.31
C ASN A 168 -3.95 17.33 -14.76
N GLU A 169 -5.17 17.28 -14.22
CA GLU A 169 -5.82 18.41 -13.56
C GLU A 169 -4.99 18.94 -12.38
N PHE A 170 -4.59 18.05 -11.46
CA PHE A 170 -3.75 18.40 -10.31
C PHE A 170 -2.34 18.86 -10.74
N ALA A 171 -1.69 18.17 -11.67
CA ALA A 171 -0.36 18.55 -12.17
C ALA A 171 -0.36 19.93 -12.86
N ASN A 172 -1.37 20.22 -13.68
CA ASN A 172 -1.49 21.52 -14.34
C ASN A 172 -1.74 22.64 -13.32
N ARG A 173 -2.60 22.41 -12.31
CA ARG A 173 -2.81 23.34 -11.19
C ARG A 173 -1.52 23.63 -10.44
N MET A 174 -0.77 22.61 -10.03
CA MET A 174 0.53 22.79 -9.38
C MET A 174 1.48 23.65 -10.24
N LEU A 175 1.57 23.35 -11.54
CA LEU A 175 2.44 24.09 -12.47
C LEU A 175 2.05 25.57 -12.68
N SER A 176 0.78 25.93 -12.47
CA SER A 176 0.29 27.33 -12.54
C SER A 176 0.25 28.06 -11.19
N GLU A 177 -0.04 27.34 -10.09
CA GLU A 177 -0.24 27.91 -8.75
C GLU A 177 1.07 27.98 -7.93
N PHE A 178 2.14 27.31 -8.38
CA PHE A 178 3.43 27.30 -7.68
C PHE A 178 4.35 28.48 -8.03
N THR A 179 4.17 29.57 -7.29
CA THR A 179 4.99 30.79 -7.30
C THR A 179 6.27 30.70 -6.46
N GLY A 180 6.62 29.52 -5.94
CA GLY A 180 7.68 29.32 -4.93
C GLY A 180 7.15 29.09 -3.52
N ASN A 181 5.90 29.52 -3.23
CA ASN A 181 5.22 29.12 -2.00
C ASN A 181 4.91 27.61 -2.03
N VAL A 182 5.46 26.87 -1.07
CA VAL A 182 5.30 25.42 -0.95
C VAL A 182 3.86 25.03 -0.52
N GLY A 183 3.11 25.98 0.04
CA GLY A 183 1.74 25.80 0.51
C GLY A 183 0.72 25.55 -0.59
N SER A 184 0.82 26.23 -1.74
CA SER A 184 -0.13 26.04 -2.85
C SER A 184 0.01 24.66 -3.51
N VAL A 185 1.21 24.06 -3.53
CA VAL A 185 1.39 22.67 -3.95
C VAL A 185 0.86 21.70 -2.90
N ASN A 186 1.04 22.01 -1.60
CA ASN A 186 0.55 21.16 -0.51
C ASN A 186 -0.98 21.07 -0.46
N SER A 187 -1.71 22.18 -0.62
CA SER A 187 -3.18 22.17 -0.66
C SER A 187 -3.69 21.28 -1.81
N ILE A 188 -3.12 21.41 -3.01
CA ILE A 188 -3.46 20.55 -4.16
C ILE A 188 -3.09 19.08 -3.89
N CYS A 189 -1.97 18.80 -3.21
CA CYS A 189 -1.61 17.43 -2.82
C CYS A 189 -2.62 16.83 -1.83
N ILE A 190 -3.16 17.61 -0.90
CA ILE A 190 -4.19 17.19 0.06
C ILE A 190 -5.51 16.90 -0.66
N GLU A 191 -5.94 17.77 -1.58
CA GLU A 191 -7.10 17.53 -2.45
C GLU A 191 -6.94 16.23 -3.25
N ALA A 192 -5.77 16.05 -3.88
CA ALA A 192 -5.46 14.88 -4.71
C ALA A 192 -5.45 13.57 -3.91
N GLN A 193 -4.80 13.55 -2.74
CA GLN A 193 -4.80 12.39 -1.85
C GLN A 193 -6.21 12.04 -1.38
N THR A 194 -7.03 13.04 -1.04
CA THR A 194 -8.43 12.85 -0.61
C THR A 194 -9.29 12.27 -1.74
N TRP A 195 -9.07 12.73 -2.99
CA TRP A 195 -9.76 12.17 -4.16
C TRP A 195 -9.33 10.73 -4.45
N ILE A 196 -8.02 10.43 -4.41
CA ILE A 196 -7.48 9.06 -4.63
C ILE A 196 -7.99 8.09 -3.55
N ALA A 197 -8.05 8.51 -2.29
CA ALA A 197 -8.65 7.75 -1.19
C ALA A 197 -10.10 7.37 -1.50
N GLY A 198 -10.93 8.34 -1.90
CA GLY A 198 -12.34 8.12 -2.26
C GLY A 198 -12.57 7.29 -3.53
N GLN A 199 -11.56 7.08 -4.38
CA GLN A 199 -11.62 6.08 -5.46
C GLN A 199 -11.20 4.69 -4.97
N THR A 200 -10.19 4.63 -4.10
CA THR A 200 -9.75 3.37 -3.45
C THR A 200 -10.89 2.74 -2.65
N GLU A 201 -11.64 3.53 -1.86
CA GLU A 201 -12.84 3.05 -1.12
C GLU A 201 -13.83 2.29 -2.04
N GLN A 202 -14.07 2.81 -3.24
CA GLN A 202 -15.03 2.24 -4.19
C GLN A 202 -14.52 0.93 -4.81
N VAL A 203 -13.21 0.84 -5.05
CA VAL A 203 -12.55 -0.38 -5.53
C VAL A 203 -12.55 -1.45 -4.44
N GLU A 204 -12.17 -1.11 -3.20
CA GLU A 204 -12.11 -2.07 -2.08
C GLU A 204 -13.47 -2.75 -1.81
N LYS A 205 -14.60 -2.05 -1.92
CA LYS A 205 -15.95 -2.66 -1.79
C LYS A 205 -16.28 -3.65 -2.91
N ILE A 206 -15.70 -3.46 -4.11
CA ILE A 206 -15.83 -4.42 -5.21
C ILE A 206 -14.92 -5.63 -4.94
N GLU A 207 -13.71 -5.41 -4.42
CA GLU A 207 -12.77 -6.45 -4.04
C GLU A 207 -13.29 -7.33 -2.89
N GLU A 208 -13.84 -6.75 -1.82
CA GLU A 208 -14.49 -7.49 -0.72
C GLU A 208 -15.62 -8.39 -1.24
N ARG A 209 -16.50 -7.83 -2.07
CA ARG A 209 -17.63 -8.57 -2.66
C ARG A 209 -17.14 -9.70 -3.58
N LEU A 210 -16.12 -9.46 -4.39
CA LEU A 210 -15.50 -10.47 -5.24
C LEU A 210 -14.84 -11.58 -4.42
N ARG A 211 -14.13 -11.23 -3.35
CA ARG A 211 -13.49 -12.16 -2.42
C ARG A 211 -14.49 -13.08 -1.74
N LEU A 212 -15.61 -12.54 -1.24
CA LEU A 212 -16.70 -13.34 -0.65
C LEU A 212 -17.32 -14.30 -1.67
N LEU A 213 -17.55 -13.86 -2.90
CA LEU A 213 -18.09 -14.70 -3.98
C LEU A 213 -17.12 -15.83 -4.36
N GLU A 214 -15.82 -15.55 -4.50
CA GLU A 214 -14.85 -16.58 -4.90
C GLU A 214 -14.59 -17.59 -3.77
N VAL A 215 -14.50 -17.17 -2.51
CA VAL A 215 -14.38 -18.10 -1.36
C VAL A 215 -15.60 -19.02 -1.26
N THR A 216 -16.80 -18.49 -1.54
CA THR A 216 -18.03 -19.30 -1.62
C THR A 216 -17.93 -20.33 -2.75
N ARG A 217 -17.52 -19.91 -3.95
CA ARG A 217 -17.32 -20.76 -5.13
C ARG A 217 -16.22 -21.82 -4.94
N GLN A 218 -15.16 -21.51 -4.19
CA GLN A 218 -14.11 -22.47 -3.85
C GLN A 218 -14.65 -23.58 -2.93
N ARG A 219 -15.49 -23.22 -1.93
CA ARG A 219 -16.18 -24.20 -1.08
C ARG A 219 -17.15 -25.07 -1.88
N GLU A 220 -17.96 -24.45 -2.74
CA GLU A 220 -18.91 -25.13 -3.64
C GLU A 220 -18.21 -26.19 -4.51
N ARG A 221 -17.10 -25.82 -5.19
CA ARG A 221 -16.31 -26.72 -6.05
C ARG A 221 -15.72 -27.94 -5.31
N VAL A 222 -15.56 -27.87 -3.99
CA VAL A 222 -15.11 -29.00 -3.13
C VAL A 222 -16.31 -29.77 -2.54
N ALA A 223 -17.39 -29.08 -2.23
CA ALA A 223 -18.59 -29.65 -1.62
C ALA A 223 -19.47 -30.42 -2.62
N GLU A 224 -19.59 -29.94 -3.86
CA GLU A 224 -20.48 -30.52 -4.88
C GLU A 224 -20.02 -31.90 -5.36
N PRO A 225 -18.74 -32.18 -5.69
CA PRO A 225 -18.31 -33.53 -6.04
C PRO A 225 -18.54 -34.55 -4.90
N ARG A 226 -18.38 -34.10 -3.65
CA ARG A 226 -18.66 -34.91 -2.45
C ARG A 226 -20.14 -35.25 -2.34
N VAL A 227 -21.03 -34.27 -2.52
CA VAL A 227 -22.48 -34.50 -2.48
C VAL A 227 -22.93 -35.42 -3.61
N VAL A 228 -22.43 -35.20 -4.83
CA VAL A 228 -22.72 -36.06 -5.99
C VAL A 228 -22.21 -37.49 -5.78
N GLN A 229 -21.02 -37.68 -5.22
CA GLN A 229 -20.48 -38.99 -4.88
C GLN A 229 -21.36 -39.73 -3.85
N GLU A 230 -21.80 -39.05 -2.79
CA GLU A 230 -22.63 -39.65 -1.74
C GLU A 230 -24.05 -39.93 -2.22
N LEU A 231 -24.67 -39.04 -3.01
CA LEU A 231 -25.96 -39.30 -3.66
C LEU A 231 -25.90 -40.51 -4.60
N ASN A 232 -24.84 -40.62 -5.40
CA ASN A 232 -24.61 -41.79 -6.26
C ASN A 232 -24.43 -43.07 -5.42
N ARG A 233 -23.68 -43.04 -4.31
CA ARG A 233 -23.54 -44.18 -3.38
C ARG A 233 -24.88 -44.59 -2.75
N MET A 234 -25.71 -43.62 -2.40
CA MET A 234 -27.00 -43.87 -1.76
C MET A 234 -28.00 -44.44 -2.74
N ALA A 235 -28.18 -43.85 -3.93
CA ALA A 235 -29.37 -44.07 -4.75
C ALA A 235 -29.13 -44.62 -6.17
N ALA A 236 -27.98 -44.38 -6.81
CA ALA A 236 -27.82 -44.68 -8.23
C ALA A 236 -27.90 -46.19 -8.56
N GLY A 237 -28.55 -46.54 -9.66
CA GLY A 237 -28.80 -47.93 -10.07
C GLY A 237 -29.84 -48.68 -9.22
N ARG A 238 -30.47 -48.02 -8.23
CA ARG A 238 -31.60 -48.58 -7.47
C ARG A 238 -32.93 -48.16 -8.08
N SER A 239 -33.91 -49.06 -8.01
CA SER A 239 -35.28 -48.83 -8.50
C SER A 239 -36.09 -48.06 -7.44
N LEU A 240 -36.34 -46.77 -7.70
CA LEU A 240 -37.04 -45.85 -6.77
C LEU A 240 -38.22 -45.15 -7.48
N PRO A 241 -39.23 -44.64 -6.72
CA PRO A 241 -40.28 -43.81 -7.30
C PRO A 241 -39.74 -42.50 -7.87
N GLU A 242 -40.37 -41.98 -8.92
CA GLU A 242 -39.94 -40.76 -9.63
C GLU A 242 -39.90 -39.54 -8.69
N GLU A 243 -40.87 -39.42 -7.79
CA GLU A 243 -40.97 -38.33 -6.80
C GLU A 243 -39.79 -38.34 -5.82
N VAL A 244 -39.33 -39.54 -5.43
CA VAL A 244 -38.18 -39.72 -4.53
C VAL A 244 -36.88 -39.37 -5.25
N VAL A 245 -36.73 -39.78 -6.51
CA VAL A 245 -35.56 -39.42 -7.35
C VAL A 245 -35.51 -37.90 -7.60
N ALA A 246 -36.65 -37.28 -7.90
CA ALA A 246 -36.76 -35.84 -8.10
C ALA A 246 -36.39 -35.06 -6.82
N PHE A 247 -36.86 -35.50 -5.65
CA PHE A 247 -36.49 -34.92 -4.36
C PHE A 247 -34.98 -35.07 -4.06
N LEU A 248 -34.43 -36.29 -4.23
CA LEU A 248 -33.02 -36.61 -3.97
C LEU A 248 -32.06 -35.79 -4.85
N HIS A 249 -32.39 -35.61 -6.13
CA HIS A 249 -31.56 -34.84 -7.07
C HIS A 249 -31.83 -33.32 -7.05
N GLY A 250 -32.98 -32.90 -6.51
CA GLY A 250 -33.41 -31.51 -6.37
C GLY A 250 -33.02 -30.89 -5.02
N GLU A 251 -34.00 -30.64 -4.16
CA GLU A 251 -33.78 -29.92 -2.89
C GLU A 251 -32.92 -30.68 -1.89
N TRP A 252 -32.95 -32.02 -1.88
CA TRP A 252 -32.08 -32.78 -0.99
C TRP A 252 -30.59 -32.56 -1.32
N ARG A 253 -30.23 -32.57 -2.62
CA ARG A 253 -28.90 -32.19 -3.10
C ARG A 253 -28.52 -30.77 -2.71
N ARG A 254 -29.44 -29.80 -2.83
CA ARG A 254 -29.21 -28.39 -2.45
C ARG A 254 -28.94 -28.25 -0.95
N SER A 255 -29.74 -28.91 -0.11
CA SER A 255 -29.52 -28.96 1.34
C SER A 255 -28.19 -29.62 1.70
N MET A 256 -27.88 -30.76 1.07
CA MET A 256 -26.61 -31.47 1.27
C MET A 256 -25.42 -30.60 0.85
N LEU A 257 -25.50 -29.85 -0.24
CA LEU A 257 -24.49 -28.89 -0.66
C LEU A 257 -24.28 -27.78 0.38
N MET A 258 -25.36 -27.18 0.90
CA MET A 258 -25.30 -26.16 1.94
C MET A 258 -24.62 -26.67 3.22
N LEU A 259 -24.98 -27.86 3.73
CA LEU A 259 -24.33 -28.46 4.90
C LEU A 259 -22.88 -28.90 4.63
N SER A 260 -22.61 -29.44 3.44
CA SER A 260 -21.26 -29.81 2.98
C SER A 260 -20.31 -28.60 2.87
N MET A 261 -20.84 -27.40 2.59
CA MET A 261 -20.14 -26.11 2.60
C MET A 261 -20.04 -25.46 4.00
N ARG A 262 -20.92 -25.83 4.94
CA ARG A 262 -20.97 -25.32 6.33
C ARG A 262 -20.04 -26.09 7.28
N GLU A 263 -20.10 -27.42 7.25
CA GLU A 263 -19.45 -28.31 8.22
C GLU A 263 -18.50 -29.34 7.60
N GLY A 264 -18.68 -29.67 6.32
CA GLY A 264 -17.95 -30.75 5.67
C GLY A 264 -18.29 -32.15 6.20
N VAL A 265 -17.43 -33.14 5.92
CA VAL A 265 -17.70 -34.56 6.19
C VAL A 265 -17.85 -34.91 7.67
N GLU A 266 -17.24 -34.15 8.57
CA GLU A 266 -17.31 -34.43 10.01
C GLU A 266 -18.56 -33.88 10.69
N GLY A 267 -19.32 -33.01 10.00
CA GLY A 267 -20.50 -32.33 10.52
C GLY A 267 -21.56 -33.26 11.11
N ALA A 268 -22.12 -32.85 12.25
CA ALA A 268 -23.19 -33.61 12.91
C ALA A 268 -24.49 -33.56 12.10
N ASP A 269 -24.85 -32.37 11.58
CA ASP A 269 -26.03 -32.21 10.72
C ASP A 269 -25.80 -32.85 9.35
N TRP A 270 -24.57 -32.79 8.81
CA TRP A 270 -24.19 -33.51 7.59
C TRP A 270 -24.38 -35.03 7.74
N LYS A 271 -23.82 -35.64 8.79
CA LYS A 271 -23.96 -37.09 9.07
C LYS A 271 -25.43 -37.47 9.32
N ARG A 272 -26.20 -36.61 9.99
CA ARG A 272 -27.64 -36.80 10.21
C ARG A 272 -28.43 -36.74 8.90
N GLN A 273 -28.14 -35.78 8.02
CA GLN A 273 -28.78 -35.69 6.70
C GLN A 273 -28.44 -36.92 5.86
N LEU A 274 -27.15 -37.29 5.77
CA LEU A 274 -26.70 -38.48 5.05
C LEU A 274 -27.46 -39.74 5.51
N ARG A 275 -27.53 -40.01 6.82
CA ARG A 275 -28.25 -41.18 7.34
C ARG A 275 -29.77 -41.10 7.12
N THR A 276 -30.35 -39.91 7.06
CA THR A 276 -31.77 -39.71 6.73
C THR A 276 -32.04 -40.04 5.25
N GLY A 277 -31.12 -39.68 4.35
CA GLY A 277 -31.17 -40.02 2.93
C GLY A 277 -31.02 -41.53 2.67
N GLU A 278 -30.05 -42.17 3.33
CA GLU A 278 -29.92 -43.64 3.33
C GLU A 278 -31.20 -44.32 3.79
N SER A 279 -31.80 -43.82 4.88
CA SER A 279 -33.03 -44.38 5.45
C SER A 279 -34.26 -44.21 4.55
N LEU A 280 -34.31 -43.15 3.74
CA LEU A 280 -35.36 -42.94 2.74
C LEU A 280 -35.28 -43.98 1.62
N VAL A 281 -34.07 -44.24 1.11
CA VAL A 281 -33.81 -45.28 0.10
C VAL A 281 -34.08 -46.68 0.67
N GLU A 282 -33.55 -46.98 1.85
CA GLU A 282 -33.73 -48.26 2.56
C GLU A 282 -35.23 -48.57 2.82
N MET A 283 -36.03 -47.54 3.14
CA MET A 283 -37.47 -47.68 3.30
C MET A 283 -38.19 -47.90 1.96
N CYS A 284 -37.80 -47.22 0.88
CA CYS A 284 -38.41 -47.42 -0.45
C CYS A 284 -38.20 -48.86 -0.93
N GLU A 285 -36.98 -49.40 -0.82
CA GLU A 285 -36.68 -50.79 -1.13
C GLU A 285 -37.40 -51.77 -0.18
N GLY A 286 -37.39 -51.45 1.12
CA GLY A 286 -38.01 -52.26 2.17
C GLY A 286 -39.54 -52.36 2.06
N CYS A 287 -40.22 -51.35 1.51
CA CYS A 287 -41.65 -51.38 1.25
C CYS A 287 -42.06 -52.29 0.08
N LEU A 288 -41.13 -52.72 -0.78
CA LEU A 288 -41.44 -53.68 -1.84
C LEU A 288 -41.73 -55.08 -1.25
N ASP A 289 -40.97 -55.46 -0.22
CA ASP A 289 -41.10 -56.75 0.50
C ASP A 289 -42.29 -56.74 1.48
N GLU A 290 -43.28 -57.59 1.22
CA GLU A 290 -44.51 -57.69 2.03
C GLU A 290 -44.21 -58.00 3.51
N GLY A 291 -43.16 -58.79 3.78
CA GLY A 291 -42.75 -59.15 5.14
C GLY A 291 -42.05 -58.03 5.92
N ARG A 292 -41.69 -56.92 5.25
CA ARG A 292 -40.99 -55.79 5.88
C ARG A 292 -41.84 -54.52 5.97
N ARG A 293 -42.87 -54.33 5.12
CA ARG A 293 -43.77 -53.16 5.11
C ARG A 293 -44.26 -52.74 6.50
N ASP A 294 -44.70 -53.70 7.32
CA ASP A 294 -45.25 -53.40 8.65
C ASP A 294 -44.23 -52.77 9.62
N ASN A 295 -42.95 -53.10 9.50
CA ASN A 295 -41.90 -52.53 10.34
C ASN A 295 -41.69 -51.04 10.07
N TYR A 296 -41.92 -50.58 8.83
CA TYR A 296 -41.74 -49.18 8.44
C TYR A 296 -42.90 -48.26 8.85
N LYS A 297 -44.07 -48.80 9.26
CA LYS A 297 -45.23 -48.00 9.70
C LYS A 297 -44.91 -47.07 10.88
N GLY A 298 -44.14 -47.55 11.85
CA GLY A 298 -43.65 -46.74 12.96
C GLY A 298 -42.46 -45.84 12.58
N PHE A 299 -41.64 -46.28 11.63
CA PHE A 299 -40.45 -45.54 11.19
C PHE A 299 -40.80 -44.30 10.36
N TYR A 300 -41.82 -44.37 9.51
CA TYR A 300 -42.26 -43.29 8.61
C TYR A 300 -42.39 -41.93 9.31
N GLN A 301 -43.09 -41.88 10.45
CA GLN A 301 -43.29 -40.64 11.21
C GLN A 301 -41.98 -40.04 11.75
N ILE A 302 -40.98 -40.90 12.03
CA ILE A 302 -39.63 -40.47 12.45
C ILE A 302 -38.82 -40.01 11.23
N LEU A 303 -38.92 -40.71 10.09
CA LEU A 303 -38.25 -40.35 8.84
C LEU A 303 -38.72 -38.98 8.34
N ILE A 304 -40.04 -38.77 8.20
CA ILE A 304 -40.62 -37.50 7.75
C ILE A 304 -40.25 -36.34 8.68
N LYS A 305 -40.29 -36.56 10.01
CA LYS A 305 -39.84 -35.56 10.98
C LYS A 305 -38.35 -35.22 10.81
N ASN A 306 -37.50 -36.18 10.47
CA ASN A 306 -36.08 -35.94 10.19
C ASN A 306 -35.87 -35.25 8.83
N LEU A 307 -36.62 -35.59 7.78
CA LEU A 307 -36.58 -34.90 6.49
C LEU A 307 -36.93 -33.41 6.66
N ARG A 308 -38.08 -33.10 7.27
CA ARG A 308 -38.46 -31.72 7.64
C ARG A 308 -37.37 -31.01 8.45
N ALA A 309 -36.76 -31.69 9.41
CA ALA A 309 -35.73 -31.13 10.30
C ALA A 309 -34.28 -31.18 9.75
N THR A 310 -34.06 -31.55 8.48
CA THR A 310 -32.73 -31.56 7.84
C THR A 310 -32.70 -30.91 6.45
N LEU A 311 -33.84 -30.48 5.90
CA LEU A 311 -33.91 -29.79 4.60
C LEU A 311 -33.54 -28.29 4.71
N VAL A 312 -32.26 -28.02 4.98
CA VAL A 312 -31.72 -26.67 5.22
C VAL A 312 -31.90 -25.73 4.02
N SER A 313 -32.04 -26.22 2.79
CA SER A 313 -32.24 -25.36 1.60
C SER A 313 -33.59 -24.64 1.55
N VAL A 314 -34.58 -25.10 2.33
CA VAL A 314 -35.94 -24.54 2.34
C VAL A 314 -36.43 -24.25 3.77
N GLN A 315 -35.52 -24.25 4.76
CA GLN A 315 -35.87 -24.17 6.18
C GLN A 315 -36.54 -22.84 6.59
N ASP A 316 -36.31 -21.76 5.83
CA ASP A 316 -36.84 -20.42 6.11
C ASP A 316 -38.22 -20.14 5.48
N ASP A 317 -38.74 -21.03 4.62
CA ASP A 317 -40.08 -20.91 3.99
C ASP A 317 -40.87 -22.21 4.17
N GLU A 318 -41.69 -22.24 5.23
CA GLU A 318 -42.59 -23.35 5.57
C GLU A 318 -43.52 -23.74 4.40
N SER A 319 -43.96 -22.76 3.58
CA SER A 319 -44.86 -23.02 2.45
C SER A 319 -44.18 -23.72 1.26
N THR A 320 -42.87 -23.50 1.07
CA THR A 320 -42.09 -24.21 0.06
C THR A 320 -41.51 -25.51 0.61
N LEU A 321 -41.25 -25.59 1.92
CA LEU A 321 -40.89 -26.84 2.60
C LEU A 321 -42.02 -27.88 2.48
N GLU A 322 -43.27 -27.49 2.74
CA GLU A 322 -44.43 -28.38 2.57
C GLU A 322 -44.59 -28.85 1.12
N ARG A 323 -44.59 -27.93 0.14
CA ARG A 323 -44.67 -28.28 -1.31
C ARG A 323 -43.56 -29.20 -1.78
N THR A 324 -42.38 -29.11 -1.18
CA THR A 324 -41.22 -29.96 -1.54
C THR A 324 -41.36 -31.37 -1.00
N LEU A 325 -42.03 -31.55 0.14
CA LEU A 325 -42.18 -32.83 0.82
C LEU A 325 -43.52 -33.53 0.53
N GLU A 326 -44.57 -32.79 0.14
CA GLU A 326 -45.90 -33.34 -0.18
C GLU A 326 -45.85 -34.53 -1.17
N PRO A 327 -45.11 -34.49 -2.31
CA PRO A 327 -45.01 -35.65 -3.21
C PRO A 327 -44.35 -36.87 -2.56
N VAL A 328 -43.36 -36.63 -1.69
CA VAL A 328 -42.59 -37.68 -0.99
C VAL A 328 -43.44 -38.29 0.13
N GLU A 329 -44.19 -37.48 0.88
CA GLU A 329 -45.14 -37.96 1.90
C GLU A 329 -46.30 -38.74 1.27
N LEU A 330 -46.81 -38.31 0.12
CA LEU A 330 -47.84 -39.02 -0.63
C LEU A 330 -47.36 -40.40 -1.10
N ILE A 331 -46.21 -40.47 -1.79
CA ILE A 331 -45.70 -41.71 -2.38
C ILE A 331 -45.29 -42.73 -1.30
N LEU A 332 -44.63 -42.28 -0.23
CA LEU A 332 -44.29 -43.14 0.90
C LEU A 332 -45.54 -43.67 1.63
N THR A 333 -46.57 -42.83 1.82
CA THR A 333 -47.85 -43.27 2.41
C THR A 333 -48.54 -44.34 1.55
N ALA A 334 -48.49 -44.20 0.22
CA ALA A 334 -49.01 -45.20 -0.71
C ALA A 334 -48.20 -46.52 -0.61
N MET A 335 -46.87 -46.46 -0.58
CA MET A 335 -46.00 -47.65 -0.46
C MET A 335 -46.18 -48.40 0.87
N ILE A 336 -46.31 -47.68 2.00
CA ILE A 336 -46.64 -48.29 3.31
C ILE A 336 -48.00 -49.00 3.26
N SER A 337 -48.95 -48.45 2.50
CA SER A 337 -50.30 -49.01 2.32
C SER A 337 -50.33 -50.19 1.34
N GLY A 338 -49.18 -50.59 0.77
CA GLY A 338 -49.07 -51.73 -0.15
C GLY A 338 -49.27 -51.39 -1.62
N ALA A 339 -49.32 -50.10 -2.00
CA ALA A 339 -49.32 -49.72 -3.42
C ALA A 339 -47.92 -49.91 -4.03
N SER A 340 -47.89 -50.39 -5.28
CA SER A 340 -46.67 -50.46 -6.09
C SER A 340 -46.64 -49.27 -7.07
N PRO A 341 -45.92 -48.18 -6.77
CA PRO A 341 -45.74 -47.09 -7.72
C PRO A 341 -44.88 -47.51 -8.92
N VAL A 342 -44.81 -46.65 -9.94
CA VAL A 342 -43.85 -46.83 -11.03
C VAL A 342 -42.45 -46.59 -10.48
N LEU A 343 -41.58 -47.60 -10.57
CA LEU A 343 -40.18 -47.50 -10.19
C LEU A 343 -39.34 -47.19 -11.44
N ILE A 344 -38.45 -46.21 -11.32
CA ILE A 344 -37.43 -45.90 -12.31
C ILE A 344 -36.05 -46.31 -11.77
N GLU A 345 -35.15 -46.73 -12.64
CA GLU A 345 -33.74 -46.92 -12.27
C GLU A 345 -33.12 -45.54 -12.04
N THR A 346 -32.62 -45.28 -10.83
CA THR A 346 -32.12 -43.95 -10.45
C THR A 346 -30.87 -43.60 -11.26
N PRO A 347 -30.91 -42.53 -12.09
CA PRO A 347 -29.81 -42.20 -12.98
C PRO A 347 -28.59 -41.70 -12.20
N THR A 348 -27.40 -42.19 -12.57
CA THR A 348 -26.14 -41.69 -12.01
C THR A 348 -25.99 -40.19 -12.29
N LEU A 349 -25.84 -39.38 -11.24
CA LEU A 349 -25.45 -37.99 -11.38
C LEU A 349 -24.01 -37.90 -11.92
N ALA A 350 -23.82 -37.12 -12.98
CA ALA A 350 -22.49 -36.88 -13.54
C ALA A 350 -21.58 -36.23 -12.48
N MET A 351 -20.48 -36.89 -12.13
CA MET A 351 -19.46 -36.33 -11.26
C MET A 351 -18.91 -35.03 -11.88
N PRO A 352 -18.90 -33.88 -11.15
CA PRO A 352 -18.23 -32.69 -11.62
C PRO A 352 -16.74 -33.00 -11.73
N VAL A 353 -16.18 -32.87 -12.94
CA VAL A 353 -14.76 -33.13 -13.20
C VAL A 353 -13.94 -31.94 -12.67
N SER A 354 -13.75 -31.89 -11.35
CA SER A 354 -12.96 -30.85 -10.67
C SER A 354 -11.45 -30.93 -10.96
N HIS A 355 -11.00 -31.93 -11.72
CA HIS A 355 -9.70 -31.88 -12.39
C HIS A 355 -9.83 -31.16 -13.73
N VAL A 356 -9.33 -29.92 -13.77
CA VAL A 356 -8.73 -29.41 -15.01
C VAL A 356 -7.68 -30.44 -15.40
N ALA A 357 -7.83 -31.06 -16.58
CA ALA A 357 -6.82 -32.00 -17.07
C ALA A 357 -5.48 -31.27 -17.13
N GLU A 358 -4.46 -31.80 -16.43
CA GLU A 358 -3.12 -31.22 -16.45
C GLU A 358 -2.59 -31.26 -17.89
N ALA A 359 -2.62 -30.11 -18.56
CA ALA A 359 -1.78 -29.87 -19.71
C ALA A 359 -0.33 -29.93 -19.22
N GLN A 360 0.30 -31.09 -19.39
CA GLN A 360 1.67 -31.37 -18.99
C GLN A 360 2.65 -30.48 -19.78
N ILE A 361 2.86 -29.24 -19.31
CA ILE A 361 3.75 -28.26 -19.94
C ILE A 361 4.70 -27.69 -18.88
N ASP A 362 5.89 -28.30 -18.90
CA ASP A 362 7.21 -27.78 -18.56
C ASP A 362 7.58 -27.29 -17.15
N ARG A 363 8.88 -27.44 -16.90
CA ARG A 363 9.56 -27.22 -15.63
C ARG A 363 9.62 -25.74 -15.26
N VAL A 364 8.81 -25.35 -14.28
CA VAL A 364 9.00 -24.10 -13.53
C VAL A 364 10.24 -24.22 -12.64
N SER A 365 11.07 -23.19 -12.54
CA SER A 365 12.19 -23.19 -11.60
C SER A 365 11.71 -23.09 -10.14
N PRO A 366 12.43 -23.71 -9.19
CA PRO A 366 12.10 -23.58 -7.76
C PRO A 366 12.22 -22.12 -7.29
N LYS A 367 13.12 -21.33 -7.89
CA LYS A 367 13.32 -19.90 -7.57
C LYS A 367 12.12 -19.04 -7.95
N ALA A 368 11.48 -19.30 -9.10
CA ALA A 368 10.26 -18.58 -9.49
C ALA A 368 9.10 -18.92 -8.56
N LEU A 369 8.93 -20.22 -8.21
CA LEU A 369 7.92 -20.66 -7.25
C LEU A 369 8.14 -20.08 -5.84
N GLU A 370 9.38 -20.06 -5.35
CA GLU A 370 9.75 -19.41 -4.08
C GLU A 370 9.39 -17.92 -4.12
N THR A 371 9.76 -17.22 -5.20
CA THR A 371 9.48 -15.78 -5.36
C THR A 371 7.97 -15.49 -5.35
N ILE A 372 7.16 -16.28 -6.06
CA ILE A 372 5.70 -16.17 -6.02
C ILE A 372 5.15 -16.51 -4.63
N SER A 373 5.69 -17.50 -3.93
CA SER A 373 5.19 -17.92 -2.61
C SER A 373 5.27 -16.81 -1.53
N LEU A 374 6.27 -15.91 -1.65
CA LEU A 374 6.51 -14.78 -0.76
C LEU A 374 5.48 -13.65 -0.89
N LEU A 375 4.82 -13.53 -2.06
CA LEU A 375 3.77 -12.54 -2.31
C LEU A 375 2.57 -12.76 -1.38
N GLN A 376 1.94 -11.68 -0.93
CA GLN A 376 0.78 -11.70 -0.05
C GLN A 376 -0.47 -11.20 -0.78
N GLU A 377 -1.60 -11.16 -0.07
CA GLU A 377 -2.73 -10.32 -0.48
C GLU A 377 -2.32 -8.83 -0.36
N ASP A 378 -3.01 -7.97 -1.10
CA ASP A 378 -2.70 -6.55 -1.30
C ASP A 378 -1.37 -6.22 -2.01
N ASP A 379 -0.49 -7.20 -2.28
CA ASP A 379 0.71 -6.99 -3.13
C ASP A 379 0.32 -6.69 -4.60
N TRP A 380 1.12 -5.83 -5.24
CA TRP A 380 0.92 -5.36 -6.61
C TRP A 380 1.84 -6.05 -7.63
N LEU A 381 1.28 -6.30 -8.82
CA LEU A 381 1.89 -7.02 -9.94
C LEU A 381 1.56 -6.32 -11.26
N ARG A 382 2.35 -6.53 -12.31
CA ARG A 382 2.06 -6.04 -13.67
C ARG A 382 1.96 -7.22 -14.64
N PHE A 383 0.85 -7.33 -15.37
CA PHE A 383 0.63 -8.36 -16.37
C PHE A 383 0.70 -7.78 -17.79
N LYS A 384 1.49 -8.42 -18.65
CA LYS A 384 1.60 -8.08 -20.07
C LYS A 384 0.33 -8.51 -20.82
N THR A 385 -0.32 -7.58 -21.49
CA THR A 385 -1.51 -7.82 -22.31
C THR A 385 -1.11 -8.38 -23.68
N GLN A 386 -2.10 -8.82 -24.47
CA GLN A 386 -1.85 -9.29 -25.84
C GLN A 386 -1.27 -8.19 -26.74
N ASP A 387 -1.59 -6.93 -26.46
CA ASP A 387 -1.10 -5.73 -27.15
C ASP A 387 0.31 -5.30 -26.69
N GLY A 388 0.96 -6.07 -25.81
CA GLY A 388 2.30 -5.80 -25.27
C GLY A 388 2.37 -4.72 -24.18
N GLN A 389 1.24 -4.06 -23.88
CA GLN A 389 1.09 -3.14 -22.74
C GLN A 389 1.12 -3.90 -21.40
N PHE A 390 1.24 -3.19 -20.27
CA PHE A 390 1.15 -3.79 -18.94
C PHE A 390 -0.08 -3.30 -18.17
N GLU A 391 -0.88 -4.20 -17.61
CA GLU A 391 -1.97 -3.87 -16.68
C GLU A 391 -1.54 -4.11 -15.22
N LEU A 392 -1.72 -3.11 -14.36
CA LEU A 392 -1.43 -3.23 -12.93
C LEU A 392 -2.55 -4.01 -12.23
N CYS A 393 -2.16 -5.07 -11.52
CA CYS A 393 -3.04 -6.01 -10.84
C CYS A 393 -2.69 -6.11 -9.34
N LYS A 394 -3.70 -6.08 -8.48
CA LYS A 394 -3.63 -6.35 -7.04
C LYS A 394 -3.99 -7.82 -6.75
N ILE A 395 -3.34 -8.47 -5.79
CA ILE A 395 -3.75 -9.79 -5.29
C ILE A 395 -4.88 -9.61 -4.27
N VAL A 396 -6.11 -10.02 -4.63
CA VAL A 396 -7.31 -9.88 -3.78
C VAL A 396 -7.69 -11.19 -3.07
N LEU A 397 -7.27 -12.33 -3.61
CA LEU A 397 -7.36 -13.62 -2.95
C LEU A 397 -6.13 -14.47 -3.29
N LYS A 398 -5.30 -14.76 -2.28
CA LYS A 398 -4.20 -15.72 -2.40
C LYS A 398 -4.73 -17.12 -2.10
N ALA A 399 -4.68 -18.02 -3.08
CA ALA A 399 -5.21 -19.38 -2.94
C ALA A 399 -4.10 -20.42 -2.76
N ASN A 400 -4.41 -21.55 -2.12
CA ASN A 400 -3.45 -22.59 -1.77
C ASN A 400 -3.38 -23.71 -2.83
N ALA A 401 -2.23 -24.37 -2.93
CA ALA A 401 -1.98 -25.45 -3.89
C ALA A 401 -2.32 -25.05 -5.34
N ASP A 402 -3.16 -25.84 -6.02
CA ASP A 402 -3.54 -25.64 -7.42
C ASP A 402 -4.80 -24.77 -7.60
N ASP A 403 -5.22 -24.04 -6.57
CA ASP A 403 -6.34 -23.11 -6.69
C ASP A 403 -5.92 -21.78 -7.35
N PRO A 404 -6.79 -21.18 -8.18
CA PRO A 404 -6.49 -19.92 -8.83
C PRO A 404 -6.52 -18.76 -7.84
N TRP A 405 -5.45 -17.98 -7.80
CA TRP A 405 -5.41 -16.66 -7.16
C TRP A 405 -6.26 -15.69 -7.97
N VAL A 406 -6.90 -14.74 -7.29
CA VAL A 406 -7.72 -13.70 -7.95
C VAL A 406 -6.93 -12.40 -8.05
N LEU A 407 -6.73 -11.94 -9.29
CA LEU A 407 -5.99 -10.74 -9.63
C LEU A 407 -6.95 -9.69 -10.21
N VAL A 408 -6.88 -8.48 -9.65
CA VAL A 408 -7.86 -7.41 -9.88
C VAL A 408 -7.15 -6.15 -10.34
N GLY A 409 -7.64 -5.52 -11.41
CA GLY A 409 -7.08 -4.27 -11.93
C GLY A 409 -7.56 -3.05 -11.14
N GLN A 410 -6.96 -1.89 -11.40
CA GLN A 410 -7.27 -0.58 -10.77
C GLN A 410 -8.76 -0.15 -10.81
N SER A 411 -9.63 -0.85 -11.52
CA SER A 411 -11.07 -0.61 -11.61
C SER A 411 -11.95 -1.61 -10.82
N GLY A 412 -11.35 -2.44 -9.95
CA GLY A 412 -12.05 -3.49 -9.19
C GLY A 412 -12.48 -4.71 -10.03
N LYS A 413 -12.13 -4.75 -11.31
CA LYS A 413 -12.46 -5.85 -12.23
C LYS A 413 -11.38 -6.93 -12.21
N THR A 414 -11.80 -8.20 -12.18
CA THR A 414 -10.87 -9.34 -12.31
C THR A 414 -10.16 -9.29 -13.66
N VAL A 415 -8.83 -9.18 -13.63
CA VAL A 415 -7.97 -9.23 -14.83
C VAL A 415 -7.54 -10.67 -15.10
N ALA A 416 -7.20 -11.42 -14.06
CA ALA A 416 -6.73 -12.79 -14.20
C ALA A 416 -7.15 -13.71 -13.03
N LYS A 417 -7.24 -15.00 -13.34
CA LYS A 417 -7.32 -16.10 -12.37
C LYS A 417 -6.25 -17.13 -12.75
N LYS A 418 -5.27 -17.34 -11.87
CA LYS A 418 -4.04 -18.11 -12.17
C LYS A 418 -3.54 -18.86 -10.94
N THR A 419 -3.08 -20.10 -11.11
CA THR A 419 -2.47 -20.87 -10.01
C THR A 419 -1.05 -20.38 -9.75
N ALA A 420 -0.48 -20.66 -8.56
CA ALA A 420 0.90 -20.24 -8.22
C ALA A 420 1.96 -20.74 -9.25
N ARG A 421 1.75 -21.94 -9.82
CA ARG A 421 2.56 -22.49 -10.92
C ARG A 421 2.48 -21.63 -12.18
N GLN A 422 1.28 -21.22 -12.59
CA GLN A 422 1.06 -20.37 -13.77
C GLN A 422 1.59 -18.95 -13.58
N LEU A 423 1.55 -18.41 -12.34
CA LEU A 423 2.19 -17.14 -12.00
C LEU A 423 3.71 -17.22 -12.15
N ALA A 424 4.32 -18.29 -11.66
CA ALA A 424 5.76 -18.50 -11.79
C ALA A 424 6.20 -18.72 -13.26
N GLN A 425 5.41 -19.43 -14.07
CA GLN A 425 5.62 -19.50 -15.53
C GLN A 425 5.54 -18.12 -16.21
N ALA A 426 4.56 -17.29 -15.82
CA ALA A 426 4.44 -15.93 -16.35
C ALA A 426 5.62 -15.03 -15.95
N LEU A 427 6.20 -15.24 -14.76
CA LEU A 427 7.38 -14.53 -14.26
C LEU A 427 8.64 -14.93 -15.04
N GLU A 428 8.78 -16.22 -15.40
CA GLU A 428 9.89 -16.73 -16.21
C GLU A 428 9.79 -16.29 -17.68
N GLY A 429 8.59 -16.02 -18.19
CA GLY A 429 8.35 -15.58 -19.58
C GLY A 429 8.31 -14.07 -19.83
N ASP A 430 8.67 -13.21 -18.85
CA ASP A 430 8.46 -11.74 -18.89
C ASP A 430 7.01 -11.35 -19.29
N VAL A 431 6.03 -12.12 -18.81
CA VAL A 431 4.59 -11.80 -18.89
C VAL A 431 4.10 -11.21 -17.56
N LEU A 432 4.78 -11.54 -16.46
CA LEU A 432 4.52 -11.02 -15.11
C LEU A 432 5.76 -10.29 -14.59
N GLN A 433 5.59 -9.04 -14.19
CA GLN A 433 6.61 -8.26 -13.48
C GLN A 433 6.11 -7.93 -12.06
N LEU A 434 6.99 -8.02 -11.06
CA LEU A 434 6.67 -7.72 -9.67
C LEU A 434 6.79 -6.22 -9.39
N VAL A 435 5.88 -5.64 -8.62
CA VAL A 435 6.00 -4.25 -8.16
C VAL A 435 6.63 -4.23 -6.77
N HIS A 436 7.55 -3.28 -6.52
CA HIS A 436 8.15 -3.10 -5.20
C HIS A 436 7.15 -2.51 -4.21
N ARG A 437 7.19 -2.98 -2.95
CA ARG A 437 6.36 -2.42 -1.86
C ARG A 437 6.75 -0.98 -1.51
N THR A 438 8.04 -0.67 -1.53
CA THR A 438 8.54 0.71 -1.52
C THR A 438 8.44 1.28 -2.93
N LEU A 439 7.71 2.38 -3.08
CA LEU A 439 7.45 3.03 -4.36
C LEU A 439 8.66 3.89 -4.80
N TYR A 440 8.65 4.33 -6.06
CA TYR A 440 9.83 4.86 -6.75
C TYR A 440 10.59 5.91 -5.94
N TRP A 441 9.92 6.99 -5.53
CA TRP A 441 10.58 8.12 -4.89
C TRP A 441 11.11 7.76 -3.51
N ASP A 442 10.45 6.85 -2.78
CA ASP A 442 10.96 6.37 -1.49
C ASP A 442 12.23 5.55 -1.66
N ARG A 443 12.16 4.51 -2.50
CA ARG A 443 13.26 3.57 -2.74
C ARG A 443 14.53 4.28 -3.24
N GLN A 444 14.37 5.22 -4.16
CA GLN A 444 15.49 5.84 -4.86
C GLN A 444 16.11 6.99 -4.05
N LEU A 445 15.31 7.75 -3.28
CA LEU A 445 15.86 8.71 -2.30
C LEU A 445 16.59 7.99 -1.16
N GLU A 446 16.03 6.90 -0.63
CA GLU A 446 16.69 6.08 0.40
C GLU A 446 18.03 5.51 -0.10
N ALA A 447 18.07 4.96 -1.32
CA ALA A 447 19.31 4.47 -1.94
C ALA A 447 20.34 5.59 -2.19
N GLY A 448 19.92 6.72 -2.78
CA GLY A 448 20.81 7.84 -3.09
C GLY A 448 21.41 8.48 -1.84
N LEU A 449 20.60 8.74 -0.81
CA LEU A 449 21.06 9.28 0.47
C LEU A 449 21.92 8.27 1.25
N THR A 450 21.68 6.97 1.12
CA THR A 450 22.54 5.93 1.73
C THR A 450 23.93 5.93 1.08
N LYS A 451 24.01 5.96 -0.26
CA LYS A 451 25.28 6.08 -1.00
C LYS A 451 26.04 7.35 -0.59
N LEU A 452 25.36 8.49 -0.48
CA LEU A 452 25.99 9.74 0.00
C LEU A 452 26.47 9.65 1.44
N ARG A 453 25.72 8.96 2.33
CA ARG A 453 26.12 8.71 3.71
C ARG A 453 27.36 7.82 3.81
N GLU A 454 27.52 6.84 2.93
CA GLU A 454 28.74 6.01 2.85
C GLU A 454 29.96 6.85 2.42
N VAL A 455 29.81 7.74 1.43
CA VAL A 455 30.87 8.70 1.05
C VAL A 455 31.22 9.65 2.20
N TRP A 456 30.21 10.22 2.88
CA TRP A 456 30.41 11.08 4.05
C TRP A 456 31.16 10.37 5.19
N LEU A 457 30.83 9.10 5.47
CA LEU A 457 31.53 8.29 6.47
C LEU A 457 33.00 8.04 6.08
N THR A 458 33.26 7.59 4.85
CA THR A 458 34.64 7.32 4.41
C THR A 458 35.53 8.57 4.40
N MET A 459 35.00 9.72 3.96
CA MET A 459 35.69 11.01 4.03
C MET A 459 36.01 11.41 5.48
N ARG A 460 35.07 11.22 6.40
CA ARG A 460 35.27 11.52 7.83
C ARG A 460 36.28 10.58 8.49
N GLU A 461 36.31 9.31 8.12
CA GLU A 461 37.37 8.39 8.58
C GLU A 461 38.74 8.76 8.03
N GLN A 462 38.85 9.23 6.78
CA GLN A 462 40.11 9.68 6.20
C GLN A 462 40.67 10.90 6.93
N LEU A 463 39.81 11.90 7.22
CA LEU A 463 40.18 13.06 8.03
C LEU A 463 40.61 12.66 9.46
N GLY A 464 39.90 11.73 10.10
CA GLY A 464 40.28 11.21 11.41
C GLY A 464 41.61 10.44 11.43
N ARG A 465 41.91 9.68 10.36
CA ARG A 465 43.21 9.00 10.19
C ARG A 465 44.37 9.98 9.92
N ALA A 466 44.12 11.04 9.17
CA ALA A 466 45.11 12.09 8.90
C ALA A 466 45.50 12.81 10.21
N ALA A 467 44.53 13.31 10.98
CA ALA A 467 44.81 13.94 12.28
C ALA A 467 45.54 12.98 13.25
N GLY A 468 45.14 11.70 13.29
CA GLY A 468 45.80 10.69 14.12
C GLY A 468 47.25 10.38 13.71
N THR A 469 47.63 10.57 12.44
CA THR A 469 49.03 10.41 12.00
C THR A 469 49.88 11.64 12.35
N GLU A 470 49.30 12.84 12.30
CA GLU A 470 49.97 14.09 12.73
C GLU A 470 50.30 14.06 14.23
N ASP A 471 49.36 13.63 15.08
CA ASP A 471 49.60 13.42 16.52
C ASP A 471 50.68 12.35 16.80
N GLU A 472 50.68 11.24 16.04
CA GLU A 472 51.65 10.17 16.22
C GLU A 472 53.09 10.61 15.87
N ASP A 473 53.27 11.42 14.83
CA ASP A 473 54.59 11.88 14.39
C ASP A 473 55.13 13.01 15.28
N LEU A 474 54.26 13.86 15.84
CA LEU A 474 54.61 14.81 16.92
C LEU A 474 55.14 14.08 18.17
N GLN A 475 54.50 12.97 18.57
CA GLN A 475 54.94 12.19 19.73
C GLN A 475 56.28 11.48 19.48
N LYS A 476 56.51 10.93 18.27
CA LYS A 476 57.78 10.26 17.91
C LYS A 476 58.98 11.20 17.92
N SER A 477 58.80 12.50 17.65
CA SER A 477 59.87 13.49 17.71
C SER A 477 60.34 13.84 19.14
N SER A 478 59.65 13.35 20.19
CA SER A 478 59.78 13.88 21.55
C SER A 478 60.59 13.01 22.53
N GLN A 479 61.33 11.98 22.07
CA GLN A 479 62.07 11.07 22.96
C GLN A 479 63.52 10.74 22.51
N SER A 480 64.49 11.56 22.93
CA SER A 480 65.91 11.18 23.13
C SER A 480 66.65 12.22 24.00
N PRO A 481 67.77 11.86 24.67
CA PRO A 481 68.01 12.34 26.05
C PRO A 481 68.97 13.54 26.24
N ALA A 482 68.95 14.08 27.47
CA ALA A 482 69.54 15.37 27.90
C ALA A 482 70.95 15.31 28.52
N GLN A 483 71.54 16.48 28.81
CA GLN A 483 72.72 16.62 29.69
C GLN A 483 72.87 18.03 30.36
N SER A 484 73.01 18.01 31.71
CA SER A 484 73.67 18.98 32.63
C SER A 484 73.25 20.47 32.79
N GLU A 485 72.86 20.82 34.02
CA GLU A 485 72.85 22.16 34.66
C GLU A 485 74.19 22.45 35.40
N PRO A 486 74.50 23.66 35.95
CA PRO A 486 73.97 24.24 37.23
C PRO A 486 73.66 25.79 37.16
N ASP A 487 73.30 26.60 38.20
CA ASP A 487 72.98 26.44 39.64
C ASP A 487 72.11 27.61 40.22
N VAL A 488 71.30 27.31 41.26
CA VAL A 488 70.99 27.99 42.57
C VAL A 488 71.29 29.50 42.81
N PRO A 489 70.49 30.29 43.60
CA PRO A 489 69.16 30.09 44.27
C PRO A 489 68.04 31.08 43.79
N LEU A 490 66.74 31.08 44.16
CA LEU A 490 65.85 30.36 45.13
C LEU A 490 65.53 31.06 46.49
N GLU A 491 64.33 31.69 46.63
CA GLU A 491 63.61 31.95 47.91
C GLU A 491 62.06 32.04 47.73
N SER A 492 61.27 31.29 48.52
CA SER A 492 59.79 31.34 48.78
C SER A 492 58.77 31.65 47.65
N GLU A 493 57.93 30.71 47.16
CA GLU A 493 56.60 30.24 47.71
C GLU A 493 55.37 31.12 47.32
N VAL A 494 54.17 30.65 46.89
CA VAL A 494 53.50 29.32 46.87
C VAL A 494 52.59 29.13 45.62
N SER A 495 52.36 27.87 45.19
CA SER A 495 51.22 27.32 44.38
C SER A 495 51.04 27.61 42.86
N MET A 496 51.38 26.58 42.07
CA MET A 496 50.62 25.99 40.94
C MET A 496 49.69 26.84 40.06
N ALA A 497 50.19 27.24 38.88
CA ALA A 497 49.68 26.81 37.57
C ALA A 497 50.67 27.23 36.46
N SER A 498 51.29 26.27 35.76
CA SER A 498 52.40 26.56 34.83
C SER A 498 51.93 26.88 33.41
N VAL A 499 52.28 28.07 32.91
CA VAL A 499 52.07 28.48 31.52
C VAL A 499 53.21 27.95 30.62
N SER A 500 52.87 27.35 29.48
CA SER A 500 53.70 27.30 28.27
C SER A 500 52.82 26.91 27.08
N GLY A 501 52.78 27.62 25.94
CA GLY A 501 53.47 28.88 25.62
C GLY A 501 54.09 28.92 24.22
N SER A 502 53.42 28.46 23.17
CA SER A 502 53.86 28.75 21.80
C SER A 502 52.78 28.63 20.72
N ARG A 503 52.62 29.73 19.95
CA ARG A 503 52.29 29.74 18.52
C ARG A 503 51.01 29.02 18.06
N ILE A 504 49.88 29.32 18.67
CA ILE A 504 48.54 29.14 18.05
C ILE A 504 47.73 30.45 18.07
N ASP A 505 47.93 31.30 19.07
CA ASP A 505 47.07 32.47 19.35
C ASP A 505 47.16 33.62 18.31
N GLU A 506 48.16 33.65 17.44
CA GLU A 506 48.34 34.72 16.42
C GLU A 506 47.54 34.51 15.12
N VAL A 507 46.71 33.47 15.02
CA VAL A 507 45.94 33.13 13.79
C VAL A 507 44.42 33.13 14.01
N LEU A 508 43.94 33.15 15.25
CA LEU A 508 42.51 33.04 15.58
C LEU A 508 41.78 34.39 15.75
N GLU A 509 42.48 35.51 15.92
CA GLU A 509 41.85 36.83 16.17
C GLU A 509 41.04 37.41 14.98
N ASN A 510 41.19 36.86 13.77
CA ASN A 510 40.41 37.27 12.60
C ASN A 510 39.03 36.59 12.47
N SER A 511 38.62 35.76 13.45
CA SER A 511 37.28 35.14 13.50
C SER A 511 36.40 35.81 14.56
N SER A 512 35.61 36.81 14.15
CA SER A 512 34.78 37.64 15.05
C SER A 512 33.59 36.88 15.67
N LEU A 513 33.85 36.11 16.74
CA LEU A 513 32.85 35.48 17.60
C LEU A 513 33.13 35.76 19.09
N SER A 514 33.30 37.05 19.41
CA SER A 514 33.31 37.53 20.80
C SER A 514 31.90 37.49 21.40
N LEU A 515 31.67 36.60 22.36
CA LEU A 515 30.49 36.64 23.22
C LEU A 515 30.48 37.95 24.02
N VAL A 516 29.32 38.60 24.11
CA VAL A 516 29.08 39.81 24.94
C VAL A 516 27.93 39.51 25.89
N ASP A 517 27.95 40.17 27.06
CA ASP A 517 27.08 39.91 28.21
C ASP A 517 25.56 39.96 27.93
N PRO A 518 24.75 39.22 28.71
CA PRO A 518 23.37 38.85 28.36
C PRO A 518 22.32 39.95 28.58
N ASP A 519 22.68 41.23 28.47
CA ASP A 519 21.79 42.36 28.79
C ASP A 519 21.97 43.55 27.83
N SER A 520 21.81 43.31 26.53
CA SER A 520 21.59 44.36 25.53
C SER A 520 20.69 43.88 24.39
N THR A 521 19.64 44.65 24.10
CA THR A 521 18.67 44.36 23.03
C THR A 521 19.15 44.96 21.70
N GLY A 522 19.57 44.11 20.76
CA GLY A 522 19.90 44.49 19.39
C GLY A 522 19.88 43.27 18.48
N GLU A 523 19.25 43.38 17.31
CA GLU A 523 18.89 42.24 16.47
C GLU A 523 20.04 41.83 15.53
N VAL A 524 20.44 40.55 15.57
CA VAL A 524 21.18 39.88 14.49
C VAL A 524 20.63 38.46 14.34
N GLU A 525 19.71 38.28 13.38
CA GLU A 525 19.07 36.99 13.13
C GLU A 525 19.99 36.06 12.34
N ALA A 526 20.39 34.95 12.95
CA ALA A 526 20.98 33.83 12.24
C ALA A 526 19.85 32.98 11.62
N GLU A 527 19.49 33.26 10.36
CA GLU A 527 18.54 32.49 9.54
C GLU A 527 19.03 31.03 9.33
N PHE A 528 18.91 30.19 10.37
CA PHE A 528 18.87 28.74 10.20
C PHE A 528 17.69 28.37 9.31
N LEU A 529 17.74 27.21 8.64
CA LEU A 529 16.58 26.66 7.92
C LEU A 529 15.38 26.55 8.88
N GLU A 530 14.40 27.44 8.72
CA GLU A 530 13.23 27.49 9.59
C GLU A 530 12.43 26.20 9.47
N PRO A 531 11.89 25.66 10.58
CA PRO A 531 10.94 24.56 10.51
C PRO A 531 9.68 25.06 9.77
N ARG A 532 9.39 24.44 8.62
CA ARG A 532 8.31 24.81 7.68
C ARG A 532 7.08 25.41 8.39
N THR A 533 6.89 26.72 8.23
CA THR A 533 5.70 27.42 8.67
C THR A 533 4.49 26.93 7.88
N ILE A 534 3.42 26.54 8.59
CA ILE A 534 2.16 26.13 7.95
C ILE A 534 1.47 27.38 7.41
N SER A 535 1.06 27.38 6.15
CA SER A 535 0.25 28.47 5.60
C SER A 535 -1.24 28.30 5.95
N ASP A 536 -1.97 29.41 6.06
CA ASP A 536 -3.42 29.39 6.27
C ASP A 536 -4.16 28.66 5.11
N GLU A 537 -3.60 28.65 3.91
CA GLU A 537 -4.13 27.95 2.73
C GLU A 537 -3.98 26.43 2.86
N GLU A 538 -2.82 25.95 3.34
CA GLU A 538 -2.60 24.53 3.67
C GLU A 538 -3.55 24.07 4.77
N LEU A 539 -3.68 24.87 5.82
CA LEU A 539 -4.56 24.56 6.94
C LEU A 539 -6.03 24.57 6.51
N ALA A 540 -6.46 25.50 5.67
CA ALA A 540 -7.80 25.53 5.10
C ALA A 540 -8.09 24.31 4.21
N ALA A 541 -7.15 23.90 3.36
CA ALA A 541 -7.28 22.69 2.53
C ALA A 541 -7.32 21.41 3.39
N ALA A 542 -6.45 21.30 4.41
CA ALA A 542 -6.45 20.20 5.36
C ALA A 542 -7.76 20.14 6.19
N LEU A 543 -8.29 21.28 6.63
CA LEU A 543 -9.60 21.36 7.30
C LEU A 543 -10.73 20.91 6.37
N SER A 544 -10.71 21.29 5.08
CA SER A 544 -11.68 20.83 4.08
C SER A 544 -11.63 19.32 3.88
N ALA A 545 -10.42 18.74 3.80
CA ALA A 545 -10.23 17.29 3.73
C ALA A 545 -10.76 16.57 5.00
N VAL A 546 -10.49 17.11 6.20
CA VAL A 546 -11.05 16.60 7.48
C VAL A 546 -12.57 16.73 7.54
N ASP A 547 -13.15 17.73 6.90
CA ASP A 547 -14.61 17.89 6.81
C ASP A 547 -15.25 16.89 5.85
N SER A 548 -14.57 16.50 4.77
CA SER A 548 -14.99 15.41 3.89
C SER A 548 -15.01 14.04 4.57
N LEU A 549 -14.25 13.86 5.67
CA LEU A 549 -14.14 12.61 6.41
C LEU A 549 -15.44 12.31 7.19
N GLN A 550 -16.11 11.22 6.81
CA GLN A 550 -17.34 10.73 7.42
C GLN A 550 -17.09 9.64 8.47
N VAL A 551 -18.06 9.40 9.34
CA VAL A 551 -18.01 8.29 10.31
C VAL A 551 -17.97 6.98 9.54
N GLY A 552 -16.86 6.25 9.65
CA GLY A 552 -16.56 5.09 8.82
C GLY A 552 -15.25 5.20 8.04
N GLY A 553 -14.79 6.41 7.71
CA GLY A 553 -13.55 6.63 6.96
C GLY A 553 -12.30 6.21 7.73
N TRP A 554 -11.20 5.97 7.02
CA TRP A 554 -9.93 5.52 7.58
C TRP A 554 -8.80 6.53 7.36
N VAL A 555 -7.92 6.63 8.35
CA VAL A 555 -6.64 7.33 8.28
C VAL A 555 -5.50 6.37 8.62
N SER A 556 -4.30 6.63 8.10
CA SER A 556 -3.06 6.04 8.60
C SER A 556 -2.31 7.07 9.44
N GLN A 557 -1.61 6.60 10.47
CA GLN A 557 -0.80 7.43 11.36
C GLN A 557 0.57 6.77 11.54
N GLU A 558 1.64 7.55 11.51
CA GLU A 558 2.97 7.06 11.86
C GLU A 558 3.13 7.02 13.40
N THR A 559 3.53 5.85 13.93
CA THR A 559 3.73 5.62 15.36
C THR A 559 5.14 5.06 15.62
N SER A 560 5.54 4.96 16.89
CA SER A 560 6.82 4.36 17.29
C SER A 560 6.97 2.87 16.91
N GLU A 561 5.86 2.18 16.59
CA GLU A 561 5.86 0.77 16.14
C GLU A 561 5.57 0.62 14.63
N GLY A 562 5.43 1.73 13.90
CA GLY A 562 5.18 1.75 12.44
C GLY A 562 3.87 2.44 12.03
N GLU A 563 3.42 2.18 10.80
CA GLU A 563 2.16 2.72 10.28
C GLU A 563 0.95 2.00 10.90
N GLN A 564 0.08 2.75 11.56
CA GLN A 564 -1.16 2.23 12.14
C GLN A 564 -2.39 2.78 11.39
N ARG A 565 -3.27 1.88 10.93
CA ARG A 565 -4.57 2.23 10.33
C ARG A 565 -5.65 2.38 11.40
N CYS A 566 -6.41 3.48 11.32
CA CYS A 566 -7.35 3.96 12.32
C CYS A 566 -8.68 4.39 11.64
N LYS A 567 -9.81 3.83 12.09
CA LYS A 567 -11.16 4.11 11.54
C LYS A 567 -11.86 5.18 12.37
N LEU A 568 -12.44 6.21 11.75
CA LEU A 568 -13.23 7.23 12.43
C LEU A 568 -14.54 6.62 12.94
N ALA A 569 -14.67 6.49 14.27
CA ALA A 569 -15.84 5.90 14.91
C ALA A 569 -16.89 6.95 15.32
N VAL A 570 -16.47 8.17 15.72
CA VAL A 570 -17.40 9.24 16.15
C VAL A 570 -16.84 10.63 15.77
N LYS A 571 -17.72 11.50 15.24
CA LYS A 571 -17.47 12.93 14.99
C LYS A 571 -18.37 13.79 15.90
N ILE A 572 -17.83 14.24 17.03
CA ILE A 572 -18.58 14.95 18.09
C ILE A 572 -18.70 16.44 17.72
N ARG A 573 -19.82 16.82 17.11
CA ARG A 573 -20.06 18.19 16.62
C ARG A 573 -19.98 19.28 17.68
N ALA A 574 -20.30 18.97 18.94
CA ALA A 574 -20.30 19.95 20.05
C ALA A 574 -18.90 20.34 20.56
N SER A 575 -17.84 19.65 20.14
CA SER A 575 -16.46 19.88 20.60
C SER A 575 -15.40 19.72 19.51
N GLU A 576 -15.83 19.66 18.23
CA GLU A 576 -15.02 19.33 17.05
C GLU A 576 -14.10 18.10 17.21
N LYS A 577 -14.45 17.15 18.10
CA LYS A 577 -13.64 15.96 18.38
C LYS A 577 -13.91 14.81 17.43
N LEU A 578 -12.83 14.17 16.99
CA LEU A 578 -12.77 13.01 16.12
C LEU A 578 -12.16 11.84 16.90
N VAL A 579 -12.91 10.75 17.02
CA VAL A 579 -12.51 9.56 17.80
C VAL A 579 -12.28 8.40 16.85
N PHE A 580 -11.05 7.88 16.82
CA PHE A 580 -10.66 6.77 15.94
C PHE A 580 -10.39 5.47 16.70
N VAL A 581 -10.69 4.35 16.06
CA VAL A 581 -10.49 2.99 16.59
C VAL A 581 -9.57 2.16 15.69
N ASN A 582 -8.91 1.14 16.26
CA ASN A 582 -8.17 0.15 15.49
C ASN A 582 -9.10 -0.93 14.90
N ARG A 583 -8.51 -1.90 14.18
CA ARG A 583 -9.17 -3.11 13.65
C ARG A 583 -9.89 -4.00 14.69
N LEU A 584 -9.71 -3.75 16.00
CA LEU A 584 -10.39 -4.45 17.09
C LEU A 584 -11.49 -3.59 17.76
N GLY A 585 -11.80 -2.41 17.22
CA GLY A 585 -12.78 -1.48 17.78
C GLY A 585 -12.31 -0.70 19.02
N ILE A 586 -11.04 -0.83 19.43
CA ILE A 586 -10.47 -0.15 20.60
C ILE A 586 -10.07 1.28 20.20
N LYS A 587 -10.42 2.29 21.02
CA LYS A 587 -10.02 3.69 20.78
C LYS A 587 -8.50 3.83 20.76
N VAL A 588 -7.98 4.45 19.70
CA VAL A 588 -6.55 4.76 19.51
C VAL A 588 -6.30 6.25 19.64
N LEU A 589 -7.09 7.07 18.93
CA LEU A 589 -6.85 8.50 18.76
C LEU A 589 -8.11 9.30 19.13
N ASP A 590 -7.91 10.44 19.78
CA ASP A 590 -8.93 11.36 20.27
C ASP A 590 -8.40 12.78 20.04
N ILE A 591 -8.80 13.39 18.92
CA ILE A 591 -8.14 14.57 18.34
C ILE A 591 -9.16 15.61 17.89
N THR A 592 -8.81 16.90 17.86
CA THR A 592 -9.69 17.94 17.31
C THR A 592 -9.58 18.00 15.78
N ARG A 593 -10.61 18.57 15.14
CA ARG A 593 -10.61 18.93 13.71
C ARG A 593 -9.38 19.75 13.30
N GLN A 594 -8.97 20.72 14.11
CA GLN A 594 -7.81 21.58 13.84
C GLN A 594 -6.48 20.83 13.99
N ASP A 595 -6.34 20.01 15.02
CA ASP A 595 -5.09 19.27 15.26
C ASP A 595 -4.91 18.14 14.24
N LEU A 596 -5.99 17.49 13.82
CA LEU A 596 -5.94 16.52 12.72
C LEU A 596 -5.51 17.19 11.39
N ALA A 597 -6.01 18.40 11.11
CA ALA A 597 -5.58 19.17 9.95
C ALA A 597 -4.08 19.53 10.01
N ARG A 598 -3.56 19.93 11.19
CA ARG A 598 -2.11 20.14 11.40
C ARG A 598 -1.29 18.86 11.16
N LEU A 599 -1.74 17.71 11.68
CA LEU A 599 -1.06 16.42 11.45
C LEU A 599 -1.10 15.96 9.98
N LEU A 600 -2.12 16.36 9.21
CA LEU A 600 -2.19 16.14 7.77
C LEU A 600 -1.19 17.03 7.00
N VAL A 601 -1.05 18.31 7.35
CA VAL A 601 -0.05 19.21 6.74
C VAL A 601 1.38 18.76 7.05
N HIS A 602 1.64 18.30 8.29
CA HIS A 602 2.91 17.67 8.67
C HIS A 602 3.09 16.23 8.14
N GLY A 603 2.07 15.66 7.48
CA GLY A 603 2.07 14.29 6.94
C GLY A 603 2.08 13.16 7.97
N ALA A 604 2.11 13.47 9.27
CA ALA A 604 2.11 12.48 10.36
C ALA A 604 0.82 11.64 10.45
N VAL A 605 -0.28 12.16 9.87
CA VAL A 605 -1.53 11.44 9.61
C VAL A 605 -1.89 11.58 8.14
N THR A 606 -2.52 10.56 7.57
CA THR A 606 -2.83 10.46 6.14
C THR A 606 -4.25 9.91 5.93
N ILE A 607 -5.00 10.41 4.94
CA ILE A 607 -6.35 9.88 4.62
C ILE A 607 -6.20 8.66 3.71
N LEU A 608 -6.85 7.55 4.09
CA LEU A 608 -6.94 6.32 3.30
C LEU A 608 -8.33 6.13 2.68
N ASP A 609 -9.38 6.52 3.41
CA ASP A 609 -10.78 6.37 3.02
C ASP A 609 -11.61 7.52 3.64
N THR A 610 -12.53 8.12 2.88
CA THR A 610 -13.44 9.16 3.37
C THR A 610 -14.72 8.60 4.01
N GLY A 611 -15.02 7.32 3.81
CA GLY A 611 -16.11 6.58 4.43
C GLY A 611 -17.49 6.83 3.82
N ALA A 612 -17.55 7.31 2.57
CA ALA A 612 -18.75 7.90 1.98
C ALA A 612 -19.82 6.87 1.58
N ALA A 613 -19.49 5.57 1.54
CA ALA A 613 -20.39 4.53 1.07
C ALA A 613 -20.71 3.46 2.13
N PHE A 614 -21.29 3.89 3.26
CA PHE A 614 -21.99 3.00 4.22
C PHE A 614 -23.51 3.20 4.22
N ASP A 615 -24.00 4.43 4.09
CA ASP A 615 -25.43 4.76 4.21
C ASP A 615 -26.31 4.13 3.11
N SER A 616 -25.85 4.04 1.86
CA SER A 616 -26.71 3.59 0.74
C SER A 616 -27.22 2.15 0.87
N THR A 617 -26.49 1.28 1.56
CA THR A 617 -26.93 -0.10 1.86
C THR A 617 -27.91 -0.11 3.03
N LEU A 618 -27.65 0.68 4.07
CA LEU A 618 -28.42 0.70 5.30
C LEU A 618 -29.75 1.46 5.12
N GLU A 619 -29.76 2.58 4.38
CA GLU A 619 -30.96 3.21 3.82
C GLU A 619 -31.83 2.19 3.07
N ARG A 620 -31.24 1.36 2.21
CA ARG A 620 -32.01 0.42 1.41
C ARG A 620 -32.66 -0.66 2.29
N VAL A 621 -31.92 -1.21 3.26
CA VAL A 621 -32.46 -2.17 4.23
C VAL A 621 -33.55 -1.54 5.11
N VAL A 622 -33.35 -0.33 5.62
CA VAL A 622 -34.35 0.39 6.43
C VAL A 622 -35.59 0.74 5.62
N ARG A 623 -35.46 1.16 4.35
CA ARG A 623 -36.59 1.41 3.44
C ARG A 623 -37.33 0.13 3.01
N THR A 624 -36.69 -1.05 3.09
CA THR A 624 -37.36 -2.35 2.98
C THR A 624 -38.12 -2.69 4.27
N LEU A 625 -37.46 -2.63 5.43
CA LEU A 625 -38.11 -2.87 6.73
C LEU A 625 -39.25 -1.88 7.06
N GLN A 626 -39.25 -0.67 6.50
CA GLN A 626 -40.35 0.31 6.58
C GLN A 626 -41.46 0.10 5.53
N ARG A 627 -41.27 -0.80 4.55
CA ARG A 627 -42.31 -1.28 3.64
C ARG A 627 -42.96 -2.57 4.15
N ASP A 628 -42.17 -3.44 4.78
CA ASP A 628 -42.65 -4.72 5.32
C ASP A 628 -43.48 -4.55 6.62
N ASN A 629 -43.59 -3.32 7.14
CA ASN A 629 -44.40 -2.93 8.30
C ASN A 629 -45.60 -2.04 7.91
N LYS A 630 -46.29 -2.32 6.80
CA LYS A 630 -47.43 -1.49 6.34
C LYS A 630 -48.52 -2.22 5.56
#